data_AF-A0AA87YWJ3-F1
#
_entry.id   AF-A0AA87YWJ3-F1
#
_cell.length_a   1.000
_cell.length_b   1.000
_cell.length_c   1.000
_cell.angle_alpha   90.00
_cell.angle_beta   90.00
_cell.angle_gamma   90.00
#
_symmetry.space_group_name_H-M   'P 1'
#
loop_
_entity.id
_entity.type
_entity.pdbx_description
1 polymer ?
#
loop_
_entity_poly.entity_id
_entity_poly.type
_entity_poly.pdbx_seq_one_letter_code
_entity_poly.pdbx_strand_id
1 'polypeptide(L)'
;MWLISKVSSPYGKNASRLASEIGIIVRDHAPLKVKGWSKVDDVDKEIIYTRIKGKFNLNLSDPDLMNIIDSHCSNRYKNYRSSMHGYYKDMVKNGEDPRAHPPSNMRSTEDWEWLCDNIFSNPQWLNRSNASVRNRGKLPHVHRGGSKSFIAHRTQEPSIISLPGIHMAKSYQMILLSLDGLNYLGRLIGMQRMVGSMKRQKHD
;
A
#
# COMPACT_ATOMS: atom_id res chain seq x y z
N MET A 1 -1.82 -2.33 -19.13
CA MET A 1 -3.07 -1.64 -18.74
C MET A 1 -3.19 -1.72 -17.23
N TRP A 2 -3.26 -0.59 -16.53
CA TRP A 2 -3.39 -0.54 -15.08
C TRP A 2 -4.87 -0.54 -14.73
N LEU A 3 -5.36 -1.61 -14.11
CA LEU A 3 -6.68 -1.59 -13.50
C LEU A 3 -6.52 -0.92 -12.15
N ILE A 4 -7.13 0.25 -11.97
CA ILE A 4 -7.32 0.90 -10.68
C ILE A 4 -8.63 0.31 -10.13
N SER A 5 -8.56 -0.75 -9.33
CA SER A 5 -9.68 -1.09 -8.43
C SER A 5 -9.58 -0.23 -7.18
N LYS A 6 -10.70 -0.03 -6.47
CA LYS A 6 -10.90 0.70 -5.18
C LYS A 6 -9.90 0.33 -4.07
N VAL A 7 -8.62 0.57 -4.29
CA VAL A 7 -7.52 0.17 -3.42
C VAL A 7 -6.70 1.41 -3.17
N SER A 8 -6.48 1.71 -1.88
CA SER A 8 -5.74 2.88 -1.40
C SER A 8 -4.24 2.89 -1.76
N SER A 9 -3.80 2.01 -2.66
CA SER A 9 -2.40 1.88 -3.08
C SER A 9 -2.31 1.30 -4.50
N PRO A 10 -1.43 1.86 -5.34
CA PRO A 10 -1.17 1.34 -6.67
C PRO A 10 -0.59 -0.07 -6.57
N TYR A 11 -1.09 -0.99 -7.39
CA TYR A 11 -0.68 -2.40 -7.42
C TYR A 11 -0.35 -2.82 -8.85
N GLY A 12 0.70 -3.64 -9.04
CA GLY A 12 1.19 -4.07 -10.35
C GLY A 12 2.69 -3.85 -10.55
N LYS A 13 3.22 -4.18 -11.73
CA LYS A 13 4.68 -4.24 -12.01
C LYS A 13 5.46 -2.93 -11.73
N ASN A 14 4.93 -1.79 -12.15
CA ASN A 14 5.46 -0.45 -11.87
C ASN A 14 5.06 0.15 -10.51
N ALA A 15 4.31 -0.53 -9.63
CA ALA A 15 3.89 0.05 -8.35
C ALA A 15 5.09 0.42 -7.46
N SER A 16 6.09 -0.47 -7.40
CA SER A 16 7.35 -0.21 -6.70
C SER A 16 8.08 1.00 -7.29
N ARG A 17 8.18 1.06 -8.63
CA ARG A 17 8.82 2.18 -9.34
C ARG A 17 8.13 3.51 -9.04
N LEU A 18 6.81 3.57 -9.12
CA LEU A 18 6.02 4.75 -8.78
C LEU A 18 6.30 5.20 -7.33
N ALA A 19 6.27 4.26 -6.39
CA ALA A 19 6.47 4.56 -4.98
C ALA A 19 7.89 5.06 -4.66
N SER A 20 8.90 4.61 -5.40
CA SER A 20 10.29 5.09 -5.32
C SER A 20 10.43 6.49 -5.92
N GLU A 21 9.86 6.72 -7.11
CA GLU A 21 9.91 8.02 -7.79
C GLU A 21 9.19 9.11 -7.01
N ILE A 22 8.01 8.83 -6.46
CA ILE A 22 7.32 9.75 -5.52
C ILE A 22 8.25 10.06 -4.34
N GLY A 23 8.93 9.05 -3.79
CA GLY A 23 9.89 9.24 -2.72
C GLY A 23 11.04 10.18 -3.07
N ILE A 24 11.58 10.08 -4.29
CA ILE A 24 12.65 10.97 -4.79
C ILE A 24 12.09 12.39 -4.96
N ILE A 25 11.01 12.55 -5.72
CA ILE A 25 10.41 13.86 -6.00
C ILE A 25 10.05 14.60 -4.71
N VAL A 26 9.46 13.90 -3.74
CA VAL A 26 9.09 14.52 -2.45
C VAL A 26 10.31 14.98 -1.67
N ARG A 27 11.42 14.22 -1.66
CA ARG A 27 12.65 14.65 -0.99
C ARG A 27 13.29 15.85 -1.68
N ASP A 28 13.26 15.85 -3.01
CA ASP A 28 13.96 16.85 -3.81
C ASP A 28 13.19 18.17 -3.90
N HIS A 29 11.86 18.16 -3.71
CA HIS A 29 11.02 19.32 -3.96
C HIS A 29 10.15 19.76 -2.79
N ALA A 30 9.79 18.91 -1.83
CA ALA A 30 8.91 19.33 -0.75
C ALA A 30 9.60 20.30 0.23
N PRO A 31 8.95 21.39 0.65
CA PRO A 31 9.53 22.31 1.62
C PRO A 31 9.67 21.64 2.98
N LEU A 32 10.77 21.93 3.69
CA LEU A 32 11.05 21.38 5.03
C LEU A 32 10.70 22.34 6.16
N LYS A 33 10.55 23.65 5.88
CA LYS A 33 10.20 24.68 6.87
C LYS A 33 8.70 24.74 7.21
N VAL A 34 8.07 23.58 7.36
CA VAL A 34 6.63 23.45 7.68
C VAL A 34 6.37 22.39 8.74
N LYS A 35 5.22 22.40 9.43
CA LYS A 35 4.95 21.43 10.51
C LYS A 35 4.55 20.03 10.01
N GLY A 36 4.08 19.89 8.77
CA GLY A 36 3.71 18.62 8.16
C GLY A 36 3.16 18.78 6.75
N TRP A 37 2.90 17.67 6.06
CA TRP A 37 2.42 17.68 4.67
C TRP A 37 1.12 18.47 4.46
N SER A 38 0.18 18.39 5.41
CA SER A 38 -1.07 19.16 5.37
C SER A 38 -0.90 20.67 5.51
N LYS A 39 0.31 21.13 5.88
CA LYS A 39 0.68 22.54 6.00
C LYS A 39 1.63 23.00 4.90
N VAL A 40 1.96 22.11 3.95
CA VAL A 40 2.63 22.50 2.71
C VAL A 40 1.64 23.29 1.88
N ASP A 41 2.10 24.39 1.28
CA ASP A 41 1.29 25.22 0.42
C ASP A 41 0.86 24.47 -0.84
N ASP A 42 -0.29 24.82 -1.39
CA ASP A 42 -0.84 24.10 -2.53
C ASP A 42 0.00 24.34 -3.80
N VAL A 43 0.66 25.49 -3.92
CA VAL A 43 1.63 25.78 -5.00
C VAL A 43 2.79 24.79 -4.97
N ASP A 44 3.37 24.55 -3.80
CA ASP A 44 4.47 23.59 -3.63
C ASP A 44 4.03 22.15 -3.93
N LYS A 45 2.80 21.79 -3.55
CA LYS A 45 2.24 20.47 -3.88
C LYS A 45 1.99 20.33 -5.38
N GLU A 46 1.47 21.35 -6.05
CA GLU A 46 1.23 21.34 -7.49
C GLU A 46 2.52 21.12 -8.29
N ILE A 47 3.61 21.74 -7.85
CA ILE A 47 4.95 21.53 -8.40
C ILE A 47 5.36 20.04 -8.29
N ILE A 48 5.09 19.39 -7.16
CA ILE A 48 5.36 17.96 -6.96
C ILE A 48 4.47 17.10 -7.86
N TYR A 49 3.18 17.39 -7.94
CA TYR A 49 2.22 16.65 -8.76
C TYR A 49 2.53 16.73 -10.25
N THR A 50 2.92 17.92 -10.72
CA THR A 50 3.33 18.14 -12.11
C THR A 50 4.53 17.27 -12.49
N ARG A 51 5.52 17.14 -11.59
CA ARG A 51 6.69 16.26 -11.80
C ARG A 51 6.33 14.78 -11.81
N ILE A 52 5.39 14.36 -10.95
CA ILE A 52 4.89 12.98 -10.95
C ILE A 52 4.17 12.68 -12.28
N LYS A 53 3.31 13.60 -12.75
CA LYS A 53 2.61 13.51 -14.04
C LYS A 53 3.57 13.50 -15.23
N GLY A 54 4.69 14.21 -15.14
CA GLY A 54 5.74 14.19 -16.18
C GLY A 54 6.42 12.83 -16.32
N LYS A 55 6.54 12.04 -15.24
CA LYS A 55 7.17 10.71 -15.26
C LYS A 55 6.20 9.57 -15.52
N PHE A 56 4.92 9.76 -15.23
CA PHE A 56 3.89 8.72 -15.32
C PHE A 56 2.64 9.27 -16.00
N ASN A 57 2.07 8.51 -16.94
CA ASN A 57 0.81 8.88 -17.59
C ASN A 57 -0.37 8.69 -16.61
N LEU A 58 -0.57 9.67 -15.72
CA LEU A 58 -1.60 9.70 -14.68
C LEU A 58 -2.66 10.75 -14.99
N ASN A 59 -3.93 10.37 -14.86
CA ASN A 59 -5.04 11.32 -14.96
C ASN A 59 -5.31 11.99 -13.59
N LEU A 60 -4.53 13.02 -13.27
CA LEU A 60 -4.70 13.77 -12.00
C LEU A 60 -6.00 14.59 -11.91
N SER A 61 -6.85 14.58 -12.94
CA SER A 61 -8.21 15.13 -12.86
C SER A 61 -9.18 14.19 -12.15
N ASP A 62 -8.83 12.91 -11.98
CA ASP A 62 -9.58 11.95 -11.18
C ASP A 62 -9.33 12.20 -9.67
N PRO A 63 -10.36 12.58 -8.89
CA PRO A 63 -10.23 12.87 -7.46
C PRO A 63 -9.72 11.67 -6.65
N ASP A 64 -10.09 10.44 -7.01
CA ASP A 64 -9.68 9.24 -6.27
C ASP A 64 -8.19 8.96 -6.49
N LEU A 65 -7.73 9.08 -7.73
CA LEU A 65 -6.31 8.95 -8.06
C LEU A 65 -5.50 10.05 -7.37
N MET A 66 -5.99 11.28 -7.38
CA MET A 66 -5.35 12.42 -6.73
C MET A 66 -5.18 12.19 -5.23
N ASN A 67 -6.23 11.70 -4.55
CA ASN A 67 -6.18 11.36 -3.13
C ASN A 67 -5.16 10.25 -2.82
N ILE A 68 -5.05 9.24 -3.68
CA ILE A 68 -4.04 8.19 -3.57
C ILE A 68 -2.64 8.81 -3.70
N ILE A 69 -2.39 9.62 -4.72
CA ILE A 69 -1.07 10.24 -4.94
C ILE A 69 -0.70 11.18 -3.79
N ASP A 70 -1.61 12.05 -3.33
CA ASP A 70 -1.38 12.91 -2.16
C ASP A 70 -1.06 12.09 -0.91
N SER A 71 -1.81 11.01 -0.66
CA SER A 71 -1.56 10.10 0.46
C SER A 71 -0.17 9.46 0.39
N HIS A 72 0.27 9.07 -0.81
CA HIS A 72 1.61 8.55 -1.04
C HIS A 72 2.69 9.61 -0.80
N CYS A 73 2.50 10.84 -1.31
CA CYS A 73 3.40 11.96 -1.07
C CYS A 73 3.51 12.27 0.42
N SER A 74 2.38 12.41 1.12
CA SER A 74 2.28 12.62 2.56
C SER A 74 3.02 11.55 3.34
N ASN A 75 2.87 10.27 2.98
CA ASN A 75 3.55 9.17 3.63
C ASN A 75 5.07 9.20 3.39
N ARG A 76 5.51 9.47 2.16
CA ARG A 76 6.93 9.61 1.81
C ARG A 76 7.57 10.79 2.54
N TYR A 77 6.86 11.90 2.65
CA TYR A 77 7.29 13.09 3.39
C TYR A 77 7.47 12.79 4.89
N LYS A 78 6.48 12.14 5.51
CA LYS A 78 6.56 11.70 6.91
C LYS A 78 7.74 10.75 7.16
N ASN A 79 7.94 9.77 6.27
CA ASN A 79 9.05 8.83 6.39
C ASN A 79 10.41 9.51 6.25
N TYR A 80 10.55 10.45 5.31
CA TYR A 80 11.77 11.22 5.14
C TYR A 80 12.13 11.98 6.43
N ARG A 81 11.16 12.69 7.01
CA ARG A 81 11.33 13.37 8.30
C ARG A 81 11.63 12.44 9.45
N SER A 82 11.01 11.26 9.48
CA SER A 82 11.32 10.25 10.49
C SER A 82 12.76 9.76 10.40
N SER A 83 13.29 9.61 9.18
CA SER A 83 14.69 9.25 8.95
C SER A 83 15.65 10.34 9.44
N MET A 84 15.35 11.60 9.11
CA MET A 84 16.12 12.76 9.58
C MET A 84 16.12 12.89 11.10
N HIS A 85 14.97 12.67 11.74
CA HIS A 85 14.90 12.63 13.19
C HIS A 85 15.65 11.44 13.80
N GLY A 86 15.72 10.30 13.09
CA GLY A 86 16.58 9.18 13.48
C GLY A 86 18.03 9.63 13.57
N TYR A 87 18.54 10.23 12.49
CA TYR A 87 19.89 10.78 12.43
C TYR A 87 20.15 11.85 13.51
N TYR A 88 19.21 12.78 13.72
CA TYR A 88 19.28 13.77 14.81
C TYR A 88 19.52 13.11 16.17
N LYS A 89 18.75 12.07 16.50
CA LYS A 89 18.92 11.36 17.79
C LYS A 89 20.26 10.65 17.89
N ASP A 90 20.78 10.13 16.79
CA ASP A 90 22.08 9.44 16.78
C ASP A 90 23.21 10.43 17.10
N MET A 91 23.15 11.65 16.54
CA MET A 91 24.10 12.74 16.89
C MET A 91 24.01 13.13 18.37
N VAL A 92 22.79 13.36 18.88
CA VAL A 92 22.57 13.66 20.31
C VAL A 92 23.13 12.54 21.19
N LYS A 93 22.91 11.27 20.81
CA LYS A 93 23.39 10.11 21.57
C LYS A 93 24.92 10.03 21.59
N ASN A 94 25.59 10.45 20.53
CA ASN A 94 27.05 10.51 20.45
C ASN A 94 27.65 11.70 21.20
N GLY A 95 26.83 12.62 21.72
CA GLY A 95 27.28 13.85 22.37
C GLY A 95 27.73 14.94 21.39
N GLU A 96 27.40 14.78 20.12
CA GLU A 96 27.67 15.76 19.05
C GLU A 96 26.52 16.78 18.98
N ASP A 97 26.82 18.01 18.54
CA ASP A 97 25.78 19.01 18.27
C ASP A 97 25.08 18.70 16.93
N PRO A 98 23.81 18.27 16.94
CA PRO A 98 23.12 17.91 15.70
C PRO A 98 23.06 19.07 14.70
N ARG A 99 23.05 20.32 15.17
CA ARG A 99 22.98 21.51 14.31
C ARG A 99 24.22 21.66 13.44
N ALA A 100 25.40 21.36 14.00
CA ALA A 100 26.68 21.42 13.30
C ALA A 100 26.89 20.28 12.29
N HIS A 101 26.04 19.24 12.33
CA HIS A 101 26.18 18.03 11.52
C HIS A 101 24.98 17.79 10.59
N PRO A 102 24.73 18.64 9.57
CA PRO A 102 23.64 18.41 8.62
C PRO A 102 23.86 17.10 7.81
N PRO A 103 22.78 16.33 7.52
CA PRO A 103 22.87 15.17 6.63
C PRO A 103 23.35 15.55 5.22
N SER A 104 24.19 14.71 4.60
CA SER A 104 24.77 14.97 3.27
C SER A 104 23.75 15.09 2.14
N ASN A 105 22.57 14.50 2.31
CA ASN A 105 21.46 14.53 1.35
C ASN A 105 20.48 15.69 1.60
N MET A 106 20.86 16.67 2.44
CA MET A 106 20.06 17.85 2.68
C MET A 106 20.32 18.92 1.62
N ARG A 107 19.27 19.56 1.11
CA ARG A 107 19.37 20.60 0.08
C ARG A 107 19.95 21.91 0.60
N SER A 108 19.70 22.20 1.88
CA SER A 108 20.05 23.47 2.53
C SER A 108 20.32 23.21 4.00
N THR A 109 21.40 23.80 4.51
CA THR A 109 21.74 23.73 5.93
C THR A 109 20.70 24.47 6.76
N GLU A 110 20.13 25.56 6.24
CA GLU A 110 19.08 26.34 6.89
C GLU A 110 17.79 25.53 7.08
N ASP A 111 17.46 24.63 6.14
CA ASP A 111 16.35 23.68 6.31
C ASP A 111 16.60 22.73 7.48
N TRP A 112 17.84 22.25 7.64
CA TRP A 112 18.23 21.35 8.74
C TRP A 112 18.19 22.05 10.10
N GLU A 113 18.77 23.24 10.20
CA GLU A 113 18.74 24.03 11.43
C GLU A 113 17.30 24.33 11.86
N TRP A 114 16.45 24.72 10.90
CA TRP A 114 15.04 24.96 11.18
C TRP A 114 14.33 23.72 11.72
N LEU A 115 14.61 22.53 11.15
CA LEU A 115 14.05 21.26 11.64
C LEU A 115 14.51 20.95 13.07
N CYS A 116 15.79 21.15 13.37
CA CYS A 116 16.34 20.96 14.71
C CYS A 116 15.64 21.86 15.74
N ASP A 117 15.53 23.15 15.44
CA ASP A 117 15.01 24.16 16.35
C ASP A 117 13.47 24.05 16.51
N ASN A 118 12.73 23.83 15.43
CA ASN A 118 11.27 23.96 15.43
C ASN A 118 10.51 22.63 15.55
N ILE A 119 11.12 21.52 15.14
CA ILE A 119 10.43 20.22 15.04
C ILE A 119 11.04 19.20 16.02
N PHE A 120 12.35 18.96 15.95
CA PHE A 120 12.98 17.88 16.72
C PHE A 120 13.15 18.22 18.20
N SER A 121 13.41 19.49 18.51
CA SER A 121 13.49 19.99 19.89
C SER A 121 12.11 20.26 20.51
N ASN A 122 11.02 20.13 19.75
CA ASN A 122 9.69 20.50 20.23
C ASN A 122 9.13 19.46 21.25
N PRO A 123 8.86 19.85 22.51
CA PRO A 123 8.40 18.92 23.54
C PRO A 123 7.06 18.25 23.22
N GLN A 124 6.12 18.97 22.59
CA GLN A 124 4.81 18.43 22.21
C GLN A 124 4.96 17.33 21.15
N TRP A 125 5.90 17.49 20.22
CA TRP A 125 6.20 16.49 19.22
C TRP A 125 6.89 15.28 19.84
N LEU A 126 7.89 15.51 20.70
CA LEU A 126 8.62 14.45 21.41
C LEU A 126 7.70 13.59 22.29
N ASN A 127 6.78 14.21 23.03
CA ASN A 127 5.81 13.51 23.87
C ASN A 127 4.91 12.56 23.06
N ARG A 128 4.42 13.01 21.90
CA ARG A 128 3.62 12.17 20.99
C ARG A 128 4.45 11.02 20.41
N SER A 129 5.68 11.30 20.01
CA SER A 129 6.61 10.29 19.48
C SER A 129 6.91 9.22 20.52
N ASN A 130 7.26 9.61 21.75
CA ASN A 130 7.53 8.69 22.86
C ASN A 130 6.29 7.89 23.27
N ALA A 131 5.09 8.49 23.25
CA ALA A 131 3.85 7.75 23.45
C ALA A 131 3.63 6.69 22.36
N SER A 132 3.88 7.02 21.09
CA SER A 132 3.78 6.05 19.99
C SER A 132 4.76 4.89 20.13
N VAL A 133 6.01 5.17 20.51
CA VAL A 133 7.02 4.14 20.78
C VAL A 133 6.59 3.22 21.92
N ARG A 134 6.11 3.78 23.05
CA ARG A 134 5.58 2.99 24.18
C ARG A 134 4.39 2.13 23.76
N ASN A 135 3.48 2.66 22.95
CA ASN A 135 2.32 1.91 22.47
C ASN A 135 2.73 0.76 21.55
N ARG A 136 3.73 0.96 20.67
CA ARG A 136 4.29 -0.12 19.84
C ARG A 136 4.95 -1.21 20.69
N GLY A 137 5.61 -0.84 21.79
CA GLY A 137 6.20 -1.79 22.74
C GLY A 137 5.17 -2.66 23.48
N LYS A 138 3.89 -2.25 23.53
CA LYS A 138 2.80 -3.04 24.12
C LYS A 138 2.16 -4.03 23.14
N LEU A 139 2.55 -4.02 21.86
CA LEU A 139 1.94 -4.87 20.85
C LEU A 139 2.34 -6.34 21.10
N PRO A 140 1.39 -7.24 21.41
CA PRO A 140 1.73 -8.59 21.83
C PRO A 140 2.12 -9.51 20.68
N HIS A 141 1.78 -9.15 19.44
CA HIS A 141 2.09 -9.96 18.26
C HIS A 141 2.43 -9.03 17.09
N VAL A 142 3.59 -9.27 16.47
CA VAL A 142 4.03 -8.54 15.28
C VAL A 142 3.48 -9.23 14.04
N HIS A 143 2.91 -8.45 13.11
CA HIS A 143 2.48 -8.99 11.82
C HIS A 143 3.65 -9.62 11.05
N ARG A 144 3.47 -10.85 10.56
CA ARG A 144 4.49 -11.60 9.79
C ARG A 144 4.30 -11.52 8.26
N GLY A 145 3.31 -10.77 7.78
CA GLY A 145 2.95 -10.66 6.36
C GLY A 145 3.91 -9.83 5.49
N GLY A 146 4.93 -9.20 6.09
CA GLY A 146 5.88 -8.34 5.38
C GLY A 146 5.26 -7.05 4.85
N SER A 147 5.96 -6.40 3.92
CA SER A 147 5.58 -5.09 3.34
C SER A 147 4.63 -5.18 2.14
N LYS A 148 4.31 -6.38 1.69
CA LYS A 148 3.38 -6.62 0.57
C LYS A 148 1.94 -6.53 1.08
N SER A 149 1.08 -5.82 0.36
CA SER A 149 -0.35 -5.84 0.65
C SER A 149 -0.96 -7.19 0.32
N PHE A 150 -2.04 -7.58 0.99
CA PHE A 150 -2.79 -8.80 0.65
C PHE A 150 -3.23 -8.82 -0.82
N ILE A 151 -3.52 -7.65 -1.40
CA ILE A 151 -3.91 -7.52 -2.81
C ILE A 151 -2.72 -7.76 -3.74
N ALA A 152 -1.52 -7.27 -3.38
CA ALA A 152 -0.30 -7.58 -4.11
C ALA A 152 0.00 -9.09 -4.09
N HIS A 153 -0.25 -9.76 -2.96
CA HIS A 153 -0.14 -11.23 -2.88
C HIS A 153 -1.15 -11.95 -3.79
N ARG A 154 -2.39 -11.45 -3.89
CA ARG A 154 -3.43 -12.05 -4.75
C ARG A 154 -3.22 -11.80 -6.24
N THR A 155 -2.57 -10.70 -6.61
CA THR A 155 -2.37 -10.29 -8.02
C THR A 155 -1.06 -10.80 -8.61
N GLN A 156 -0.15 -11.31 -7.77
CA GLN A 156 0.91 -12.22 -8.20
C GLN A 156 0.24 -13.57 -8.49
N GLU A 157 -0.34 -13.73 -9.68
CA GLU A 157 -0.50 -15.07 -10.27
C GLU A 157 0.82 -15.80 -10.04
N PRO A 158 0.82 -17.00 -9.43
CA PRO A 158 2.03 -17.78 -9.39
C PRO A 158 2.47 -17.91 -10.84
N SER A 159 3.66 -17.40 -11.18
CA SER A 159 4.40 -18.01 -12.27
C SER A 159 4.42 -19.48 -11.88
N ILE A 160 3.62 -20.30 -12.56
CA ILE A 160 3.68 -21.75 -12.42
C ILE A 160 5.16 -22.05 -12.67
N ILE A 161 5.90 -22.27 -11.58
CA ILE A 161 7.19 -22.91 -11.67
C ILE A 161 6.80 -24.25 -12.27
N SER A 162 7.09 -24.44 -13.55
CA SER A 162 7.02 -25.74 -14.19
C SER A 162 8.06 -26.62 -13.49
N LEU A 163 7.70 -27.16 -12.33
CA LEU A 163 8.41 -28.29 -11.75
C LEU A 163 8.06 -29.48 -12.65
N PRO A 164 9.02 -30.06 -13.38
CA PRO A 164 8.73 -31.23 -14.17
C PRO A 164 8.36 -32.37 -13.22
N GLY A 165 7.11 -32.82 -13.28
CA GLY A 165 6.73 -34.14 -12.77
C GLY A 165 5.75 -34.25 -11.61
N ILE A 166 4.95 -33.23 -11.24
CA ILE A 166 3.85 -33.45 -10.28
C ILE A 166 2.52 -32.98 -10.87
N HIS A 167 1.64 -33.95 -11.13
CA HIS A 167 0.35 -33.84 -11.78
C HIS A 167 -0.57 -32.72 -11.21
N MET A 168 -1.03 -31.88 -12.13
CA MET A 168 -2.13 -30.91 -12.01
C MET A 168 -3.47 -31.62 -11.74
N ALA A 169 -3.70 -32.16 -10.54
CA ALA A 169 -4.93 -32.89 -10.23
C ALA A 169 -5.77 -32.32 -9.08
N LYS A 170 -5.34 -31.24 -8.41
CA LYS A 170 -6.05 -30.73 -7.20
C LYS A 170 -6.62 -29.32 -7.30
N SER A 171 -6.26 -28.53 -8.32
CA SER A 171 -6.74 -27.15 -8.46
C SER A 171 -7.99 -27.00 -9.35
N TYR A 172 -8.23 -27.91 -10.29
CA TYR A 172 -9.40 -27.82 -11.19
C TYR A 172 -10.68 -28.43 -10.60
N GLN A 173 -10.57 -29.32 -9.59
CA GLN A 173 -11.74 -29.93 -8.95
C GLN A 173 -12.55 -28.96 -8.08
N MET A 174 -11.93 -27.88 -7.58
CA MET A 174 -12.58 -26.90 -6.70
C MET A 174 -13.29 -25.76 -7.44
N ILE A 175 -13.10 -25.61 -8.75
CA ILE A 175 -13.72 -24.53 -9.54
C ILE A 175 -14.95 -25.03 -10.33
N LEU A 176 -15.06 -26.33 -10.62
CA LEU A 176 -16.20 -26.89 -11.37
C LEU A 176 -17.43 -27.24 -10.52
N LEU A 177 -17.41 -27.07 -9.20
CA LEU A 177 -18.59 -27.28 -8.35
C LEU A 177 -19.39 -26.00 -8.05
N SER A 178 -18.97 -24.84 -8.59
CA SER A 178 -19.63 -23.55 -8.31
C SER A 178 -20.46 -22.98 -9.47
N LEU A 179 -20.44 -23.58 -10.67
CA LEU A 179 -21.07 -22.98 -11.86
C LEU A 179 -22.14 -23.83 -12.58
N ASP A 180 -22.53 -24.98 -12.03
CA ASP A 180 -23.67 -25.77 -12.54
C ASP A 180 -24.90 -25.76 -11.61
N GLY A 181 -24.87 -24.94 -10.55
CA GLY A 181 -25.92 -24.88 -9.52
C GLY A 181 -27.19 -24.08 -9.85
N LEU A 182 -27.33 -23.53 -11.05
CA LEU A 182 -28.50 -22.70 -11.44
C LEU A 182 -29.13 -23.07 -12.79
N ASN A 183 -29.03 -24.33 -13.24
CA ASN A 183 -29.74 -24.78 -14.45
C ASN A 183 -30.32 -26.21 -14.40
N TYR A 184 -30.55 -26.77 -13.21
CA TYR A 184 -31.12 -28.14 -13.07
C TYR A 184 -32.28 -28.29 -12.08
N LEU A 185 -33.01 -27.22 -11.77
CA LEU A 185 -34.26 -27.31 -10.98
C LEU A 185 -35.55 -27.21 -11.82
N GLY A 186 -35.45 -26.99 -13.14
CA GLY A 186 -36.61 -26.96 -14.04
C GLY A 186 -36.95 -28.29 -14.74
N ARG A 187 -36.08 -29.32 -14.69
CA ARG A 187 -36.25 -30.58 -15.46
C ARG A 187 -36.55 -31.83 -14.64
N LEU A 188 -36.66 -31.75 -13.31
CA LEU A 188 -36.86 -32.92 -12.43
C LEU A 188 -38.27 -33.06 -11.83
N ILE A 189 -39.17 -32.07 -12.02
CA ILE A 189 -40.59 -32.20 -11.59
C ILE A 189 -41.46 -32.87 -12.69
N GLY A 190 -40.99 -32.92 -13.94
CA GLY A 190 -41.74 -33.51 -15.07
C GLY A 190 -41.57 -35.02 -15.31
N MET A 191 -40.52 -35.66 -14.76
CA MET A 191 -40.19 -37.07 -15.08
C MET A 191 -40.59 -38.09 -14.01
N GLN A 192 -41.05 -37.66 -12.82
CA GLN A 192 -41.54 -38.59 -11.79
C GLN A 192 -43.04 -38.97 -11.93
N ARG A 193 -43.78 -38.38 -12.87
CA ARG A 193 -45.20 -38.72 -13.09
C ARG A 193 -45.46 -39.78 -14.17
N MET A 194 -44.44 -40.24 -14.91
CA MET A 194 -44.59 -41.23 -15.99
C MET A 194 -44.00 -42.62 -15.73
N VAL A 195 -43.41 -42.86 -14.55
CA VAL A 195 -42.81 -44.18 -14.21
C VAL A 195 -43.65 -44.97 -13.18
N GLY A 196 -44.62 -44.33 -12.52
CA GLY A 196 -45.53 -44.99 -11.57
C GLY A 196 -46.71 -45.76 -12.19
N SER A 197 -46.95 -45.64 -13.50
CA SER A 197 -48.11 -46.27 -14.16
C SER A 197 -47.81 -47.65 -14.79
N MET A 198 -46.57 -48.14 -14.76
CA MET A 198 -46.14 -49.31 -15.54
C MET A 198 -45.55 -50.45 -14.69
N LYS A 199 -46.02 -50.60 -13.43
CA LYS A 199 -45.72 -51.77 -12.56
C LYS A 199 -46.94 -52.27 -11.79
N ARG A 200 -48.12 -52.20 -12.40
CA ARG A 200 -49.32 -52.96 -12.00
C ARG A 200 -49.75 -53.79 -13.19
N GLN A 201 -49.15 -54.96 -13.37
CA GLN A 201 -49.66 -56.11 -14.13
C GLN A 201 -48.58 -57.19 -14.20
N LYS A 202 -48.71 -58.24 -13.37
CA LYS A 202 -48.52 -59.69 -13.67
C LYS A 202 -48.26 -60.50 -12.39
N HIS A 203 -49.18 -61.44 -12.12
CA HIS A 203 -49.11 -62.65 -11.27
C HIS A 203 -48.86 -62.45 -9.75
N ASP A 204 -49.65 -62.95 -8.80
CA ASP A 204 -50.86 -63.81 -8.75
C ASP A 204 -51.80 -63.25 -7.66
#